data_AF-A0A8B6LUE6-F1
#
_entry.id   AF-A0A8B6LUE6-F1
#
_cell.length_a   1.000
_cell.length_b   1.000
_cell.length_c   1.000
_cell.angle_alpha   90.00
_cell.angle_beta   90.00
_cell.angle_gamma   90.00
#
_symmetry.space_group_name_H-M   'P 1'
#
loop_
_entity.id
_entity.type
_entity.pdbx_description
1 polymer ?
#
loop_
_entity_poly.entity_id
_entity_poly.type
_entity_poly.pdbx_seq_one_letter_code
_entity_poly.pdbx_strand_id
1 'polypeptide(L)'
;MIEARALDPTKVRDIAPLVLDEGGRLKVMPAAFYEGTTVEERAIFGVRHAAYGLPTLELVAWLKALIGDRPALEIGAGTGVLSDALGIIGTDNLMQQWPHIRAHYAALRQPVIAYGANVRQYDAVDAVCALKPKVVVASWVTHKYDPARHEAGGNEHGVVEEEIIRNCETYVVIGNTHVHRAKSIWSLPHTLLHPSWLYSRAHNGSREFIAVWGKYAPWRAA
;
A
#
# COMPACT_ATOMS: atom_id res chain seq x y z
N MET A 1 -11.29 -11.95 -12.08
CA MET A 1 -10.32 -12.29 -11.02
C MET A 1 -10.76 -13.60 -10.40
N ILE A 2 -9.86 -14.57 -10.20
CA ILE A 2 -10.10 -15.57 -9.16
C ILE A 2 -9.95 -14.78 -7.86
N GLU A 3 -11.06 -14.30 -7.31
CA GLU A 3 -11.06 -13.71 -5.98
C GLU A 3 -10.39 -14.72 -5.06
N ALA A 4 -9.48 -14.30 -4.19
CA ALA A 4 -8.84 -15.18 -3.21
C ALA A 4 -9.85 -16.01 -2.37
N ARG A 5 -11.12 -15.60 -2.36
CA ARG A 5 -12.27 -16.33 -1.81
C ARG A 5 -12.62 -17.64 -2.52
N ALA A 6 -12.20 -17.81 -3.77
CA ALA A 6 -12.36 -19.04 -4.53
C ALA A 6 -11.22 -20.05 -4.25
N LEU A 7 -10.21 -19.66 -3.46
CA LEU A 7 -9.16 -20.55 -3.02
C LEU A 7 -9.66 -21.38 -1.83
N ASP A 8 -9.40 -22.67 -1.86
CA ASP A 8 -9.69 -23.59 -0.75
C ASP A 8 -8.63 -23.42 0.35
N PRO A 9 -8.96 -22.79 1.49
CA PRO A 9 -7.97 -22.49 2.52
C PRO A 9 -7.44 -23.74 3.22
N THR A 10 -8.09 -24.89 3.07
CA THR A 10 -7.62 -26.15 3.67
C THR A 10 -6.44 -26.76 2.89
N LYS A 11 -6.20 -26.27 1.67
CA LYS A 11 -5.15 -26.73 0.75
C LYS A 11 -3.97 -25.76 0.65
N VAL A 12 -4.02 -24.66 1.39
CA VAL A 12 -3.02 -23.61 1.37
C VAL A 12 -2.43 -23.49 2.77
N ARG A 13 -1.10 -23.51 2.87
CA ARG A 13 -0.41 -23.33 4.16
C ARG A 13 -0.81 -21.99 4.77
N ASP A 14 -1.13 -22.01 6.06
CA ASP A 14 -1.33 -20.79 6.81
C ASP A 14 0.02 -20.17 7.18
N ILE A 15 0.32 -19.01 6.61
CA ILE A 15 1.56 -18.27 6.89
C ILE A 15 1.40 -17.29 8.06
N ALA A 16 0.19 -17.07 8.60
CA ALA A 16 -0.07 -16.09 9.65
C ALA A 16 0.84 -16.26 10.89
N PRO A 17 1.07 -17.48 11.43
CA PRO A 17 1.96 -17.66 12.58
C PRO A 17 3.41 -17.24 12.33
N LEU A 18 3.82 -17.19 11.05
CA LEU A 18 5.18 -16.85 10.64
C LEU A 18 5.35 -15.35 10.40
N VAL A 19 4.30 -14.66 9.95
CA VAL A 19 4.37 -13.25 9.52
C VAL A 19 3.71 -12.27 10.49
N LEU A 20 2.93 -12.75 11.45
CA LEU A 20 2.40 -11.91 12.53
C LEU A 20 3.32 -11.97 13.76
N ASP A 21 3.33 -10.90 14.56
CA ASP A 21 3.87 -10.89 15.91
C ASP A 21 2.85 -11.39 16.94
N GLU A 22 3.24 -11.43 18.21
CA GLU A 22 2.38 -11.87 19.32
C GLU A 22 1.12 -11.01 19.49
N GLY A 23 1.15 -9.75 19.03
CA GLY A 23 0.02 -8.83 19.01
C GLY A 23 -0.86 -8.95 17.75
N GLY A 24 -0.56 -9.88 16.84
CA GLY A 24 -1.28 -10.04 15.58
C GLY A 24 -0.97 -8.97 14.54
N ARG A 25 0.09 -8.18 14.73
CA ARG A 25 0.55 -7.16 13.77
C ARG A 25 1.51 -7.78 12.78
N LEU A 26 1.41 -7.35 11.52
CA LEU A 26 2.27 -7.82 10.44
C LEU A 26 3.72 -7.40 10.69
N LYS A 27 4.64 -8.35 10.59
CA LYS A 27 6.09 -8.13 10.66
C LYS A 27 6.65 -7.72 9.30
N VAL A 28 7.74 -6.95 9.32
CA VAL A 28 8.58 -6.76 8.13
C VAL A 28 9.47 -7.99 7.98
N MET A 29 9.30 -8.72 6.88
CA MET A 29 10.00 -9.99 6.63
C MET A 29 11.10 -9.82 5.57
N PRO A 30 12.16 -10.63 5.55
CA PRO A 30 13.06 -10.68 4.40
C PRO A 30 12.29 -11.10 3.13
N ALA A 31 12.63 -10.54 1.96
CA ALA A 31 12.03 -10.95 0.69
C ALA A 31 12.16 -12.46 0.44
N ALA A 32 13.29 -13.05 0.83
CA ALA A 32 13.55 -14.49 0.73
C ALA A 32 12.49 -15.36 1.44
N PHE A 33 11.84 -14.85 2.51
CA PHE A 33 10.71 -15.55 3.12
C PHE A 33 9.53 -15.65 2.15
N TYR A 34 9.15 -14.53 1.53
CA TYR A 34 8.02 -14.50 0.60
C TYR A 34 8.31 -15.18 -0.74
N GLU A 35 9.58 -15.21 -1.16
CA GLU A 35 10.01 -16.03 -2.30
C GLU A 35 9.67 -17.52 -2.07
N GLY A 36 9.82 -18.01 -0.85
CA GLY A 36 9.41 -19.36 -0.42
C GLY A 36 7.90 -19.54 -0.17
N THR A 37 7.06 -18.58 -0.58
CA THR A 37 5.59 -18.68 -0.47
C THR A 37 4.92 -18.71 -1.83
N THR A 38 3.74 -19.32 -1.91
CA THR A 38 2.90 -19.26 -3.12
C THR A 38 2.07 -17.98 -3.17
N VAL A 39 1.53 -17.65 -4.34
CA VAL A 39 0.64 -16.48 -4.49
C VAL A 39 -0.63 -16.68 -3.68
N GLU A 40 -1.15 -17.91 -3.62
CA GLU A 40 -2.35 -18.30 -2.87
C GLU A 40 -2.16 -18.12 -1.37
N GLU A 41 -1.01 -18.52 -0.83
CA GLU A 41 -0.65 -18.33 0.59
C GLU A 41 -0.72 -16.84 0.96
N ARG A 42 -0.07 -15.99 0.15
CA ARG A 42 -0.06 -14.53 0.36
C ARG A 42 -1.45 -13.91 0.18
N ALA A 43 -2.21 -14.38 -0.80
CA ALA A 43 -3.54 -13.86 -1.11
C ALA A 43 -4.55 -14.18 0.01
N ILE A 44 -4.58 -15.43 0.49
CA ILE A 44 -5.45 -15.84 1.60
C ILE A 44 -5.08 -15.09 2.87
N PHE A 45 -3.78 -15.03 3.20
CA PHE A 45 -3.30 -14.25 4.35
C PHE A 45 -3.74 -12.79 4.25
N GLY A 46 -3.46 -12.13 3.12
CA GLY A 46 -3.77 -10.71 2.94
C GLY A 46 -5.26 -10.39 2.98
N VAL A 47 -6.12 -11.32 2.54
CA VAL A 47 -7.58 -11.17 2.67
C VAL A 47 -8.02 -11.34 4.11
N ARG A 48 -7.52 -12.34 4.83
CA ARG A 48 -7.90 -12.61 6.23
C ARG A 48 -7.44 -11.54 7.22
N HIS A 49 -6.33 -10.87 6.91
CA HIS A 49 -5.72 -9.87 7.80
C HIS A 49 -5.80 -8.45 7.25
N ALA A 50 -6.59 -8.22 6.20
CA ALA A 50 -6.72 -6.92 5.52
C ALA A 50 -5.36 -6.30 5.12
N ALA A 51 -4.35 -7.14 4.82
CA ALA A 51 -3.00 -6.73 4.42
C ALA A 51 -2.88 -6.75 2.89
N TYR A 52 -2.60 -5.59 2.30
CA TYR A 52 -2.51 -5.44 0.84
C TYR A 52 -1.08 -5.56 0.33
N GLY A 53 -0.17 -4.75 0.86
CA GLY A 53 1.27 -4.93 0.70
C GLY A 53 1.85 -5.78 1.84
N LEU A 54 2.91 -6.53 1.52
CA LEU A 54 3.67 -7.32 2.50
C LEU A 54 5.08 -6.72 2.60
N PRO A 55 5.35 -5.88 3.61
CA PRO A 55 6.57 -5.08 3.66
C PRO A 55 7.78 -5.98 3.86
N THR A 56 8.83 -5.72 3.07
CA THR A 56 10.10 -6.44 3.13
C THR A 56 11.23 -5.60 3.71
N LEU A 57 12.26 -6.24 4.25
CA LEU A 57 13.46 -5.54 4.72
C LEU A 57 14.12 -4.75 3.58
N GLU A 58 14.11 -5.32 2.37
CA GLU A 58 14.63 -4.72 1.15
C GLU A 58 13.83 -3.49 0.74
N LEU A 59 12.50 -3.55 0.83
CA LEU A 59 11.63 -2.38 0.61
C LEU A 59 11.95 -1.27 1.62
N VAL A 60 12.06 -1.61 2.90
CA VAL A 60 12.39 -0.64 3.95
C VAL A 60 13.76 -0.02 3.72
N ALA A 61 14.78 -0.82 3.40
CA ALA A 61 16.12 -0.34 3.12
C ALA A 61 16.15 0.59 1.89
N TRP A 62 15.46 0.21 0.81
CA TRP A 62 15.36 1.01 -0.40
C TRP A 62 14.65 2.35 -0.15
N LEU A 63 13.54 2.34 0.59
CA LEU A 63 12.81 3.55 0.96
C LEU A 63 13.62 4.45 1.88
N LYS A 64 14.34 3.89 2.88
CA LYS A 64 15.24 4.67 3.74
C LYS A 64 16.34 5.37 2.94
N ALA A 65 16.95 4.65 2.00
CA ALA A 65 17.97 5.21 1.12
C ALA A 65 17.40 6.32 0.22
N LEU A 66 16.19 6.11 -0.32
CA LEU A 66 15.48 7.13 -1.09
C LEU A 66 15.17 8.35 -0.22
N ILE A 67 14.55 8.16 0.94
CA ILE A 67 14.11 9.26 1.84
C ILE A 67 15.32 10.08 2.31
N GLY A 68 16.38 9.43 2.78
CA GLY A 68 17.53 10.09 3.41
C GLY A 68 17.11 10.84 4.67
N ASP A 69 17.66 12.04 4.87
CA ASP A 69 17.35 12.88 6.04
C ASP A 69 16.12 13.80 5.84
N ARG A 70 15.37 13.59 4.76
CA ARG A 70 14.25 14.46 4.40
C ARG A 70 13.01 14.12 5.22
N PRO A 71 12.21 15.11 5.66
CA PRO A 71 10.98 14.84 6.37
C PRO A 71 10.03 14.09 5.45
N ALA A 72 9.53 12.94 5.94
CA ALA A 72 8.74 12.01 5.17
C ALA A 72 7.44 11.63 5.88
N LEU A 73 6.45 11.26 5.07
CA LEU A 73 5.10 10.90 5.49
C LEU A 73 4.64 9.66 4.73
N GLU A 74 4.03 8.70 5.41
CA GLU A 74 3.20 7.68 4.78
C GLU A 74 1.73 8.13 4.79
N ILE A 75 1.07 8.11 3.63
CA ILE A 75 -0.37 8.30 3.49
C ILE A 75 -1.05 6.95 3.20
N GLY A 76 -2.28 6.75 3.69
CA GLY A 76 -2.96 5.46 3.60
C GLY A 76 -2.21 4.35 4.34
N ALA A 77 -1.66 4.67 5.51
CA ALA A 77 -0.73 3.81 6.24
C ALA A 77 -1.36 2.50 6.73
N GLY A 78 -2.69 2.37 6.76
CA GLY A 78 -3.37 1.15 7.17
C GLY A 78 -2.95 0.67 8.56
N THR A 79 -2.27 -0.47 8.66
CA THR A 79 -1.78 -0.99 9.95
C THR A 79 -0.62 -0.16 10.53
N GLY A 80 0.00 0.70 9.74
CA GLY A 80 1.14 1.54 10.15
C GLY A 80 2.47 0.81 10.24
N VAL A 81 2.56 -0.44 9.76
CA VAL A 81 3.79 -1.25 9.85
C VAL A 81 4.93 -0.64 9.03
N LEU A 82 4.64 -0.13 7.84
CA LEU A 82 5.66 0.43 6.96
C LEU A 82 6.19 1.77 7.51
N SER A 83 5.32 2.71 7.89
CA SER A 83 5.71 3.97 8.55
C SER A 83 6.56 3.75 9.80
N ASP A 84 6.17 2.80 10.64
CA ASP A 84 6.88 2.44 11.86
C ASP A 84 8.31 1.91 11.54
N ALA A 85 8.42 0.98 10.60
CA ALA A 85 9.72 0.44 10.17
C ALA A 85 10.63 1.51 9.51
N LEU A 86 10.04 2.49 8.85
CA LEU A 86 10.75 3.64 8.26
C LEU A 86 11.11 4.71 9.30
N GLY A 87 10.45 4.74 10.46
CA GLY A 87 10.60 5.80 11.46
C GLY A 87 9.98 7.12 11.03
N ILE A 88 8.90 7.08 10.23
CA ILE A 88 8.21 8.26 9.68
C ILE A 88 6.78 8.36 10.21
N ILE A 89 6.14 9.51 10.01
CA ILE A 89 4.73 9.69 10.39
C ILE A 89 3.86 8.84 9.45
N GLY A 90 2.93 8.07 10.00
CA GLY A 90 1.88 7.37 9.24
C GLY A 90 0.52 8.05 9.41
N THR A 91 -0.19 8.26 8.31
CA THR A 91 -1.54 8.86 8.28
C THR A 91 -2.50 8.03 7.45
N ASP A 92 -3.76 8.01 7.86
CA ASP A 92 -4.87 7.35 7.15
C ASP A 92 -6.18 8.03 7.54
N ASN A 93 -7.19 8.06 6.66
CA ASN A 93 -8.48 8.66 6.99
C ASN A 93 -9.33 7.78 7.92
N LEU A 94 -8.90 6.53 8.15
CA LEU A 94 -9.55 5.52 8.96
C LEU A 94 -10.96 5.16 8.46
N MET A 95 -11.24 5.33 7.15
CA MET A 95 -12.60 5.19 6.61
C MET A 95 -13.24 3.83 6.88
N GLN A 96 -12.44 2.76 7.03
CA GLN A 96 -12.98 1.42 7.33
C GLN A 96 -13.51 1.28 8.77
N GLN A 97 -13.28 2.26 9.64
CA GLN A 97 -13.92 2.35 10.95
C GLN A 97 -15.29 3.05 10.90
N TRP A 98 -15.62 3.73 9.80
CA TRP A 98 -16.91 4.43 9.68
C TRP A 98 -18.06 3.43 9.61
N PRO A 99 -19.20 3.67 10.28
CA PRO A 99 -20.26 2.66 10.41
C PRO A 99 -20.75 2.07 9.09
N HIS A 100 -20.97 2.92 8.08
CA HIS A 100 -21.49 2.48 6.78
C HIS A 100 -20.45 1.71 5.95
N ILE A 101 -19.18 2.11 5.98
CA ILE A 101 -18.09 1.36 5.33
C ILE A 101 -17.87 0.03 6.04
N ARG A 102 -17.81 0.02 7.38
CA ARG A 102 -17.66 -1.20 8.16
C ARG A 102 -18.81 -2.19 7.90
N ALA A 103 -20.05 -1.71 7.83
CA ALA A 103 -21.21 -2.51 7.49
C ALA A 103 -21.10 -3.12 6.08
N HIS A 104 -20.62 -2.35 5.10
CA HIS A 104 -20.35 -2.84 3.76
C HIS A 104 -19.31 -3.98 3.75
N TYR A 105 -18.17 -3.81 4.43
CA TYR A 105 -17.16 -4.87 4.54
C TYR A 105 -17.70 -6.12 5.25
N ALA A 106 -18.50 -5.95 6.31
CA ALA A 106 -19.16 -7.05 7.02
C ALA A 106 -20.13 -7.83 6.12
N ALA A 107 -20.94 -7.13 5.31
CA ALA A 107 -21.84 -7.75 4.33
C ALA A 107 -21.06 -8.57 3.28
N LEU A 108 -19.87 -8.09 2.92
CA LEU A 108 -18.92 -8.81 2.07
C LEU A 108 -18.13 -9.90 2.81
N ARG A 109 -18.29 -10.09 4.12
CA ARG A 109 -17.44 -10.98 4.93
C ARG A 109 -15.94 -10.71 4.74
N GLN A 110 -15.57 -9.43 4.58
CA GLN A 110 -14.18 -8.99 4.55
C GLN A 110 -13.83 -8.34 5.89
N PRO A 111 -12.64 -8.62 6.44
CA PRO A 111 -12.15 -7.89 7.59
C PRO A 111 -11.85 -6.44 7.19
N VAL A 112 -12.02 -5.55 8.17
CA VAL A 112 -11.53 -4.18 8.09
C VAL A 112 -10.10 -4.11 8.61
N ILE A 113 -9.37 -3.08 8.21
CA ILE A 113 -8.01 -2.83 8.71
C ILE A 113 -8.02 -2.63 10.23
N ALA A 114 -7.14 -3.35 10.91
CA ALA A 114 -6.77 -3.08 12.30
C ALA A 114 -5.69 -1.98 12.30
N TYR A 115 -6.13 -0.72 12.35
CA TYR A 115 -5.23 0.43 12.31
C TYR A 115 -4.30 0.45 13.52
N GLY A 116 -3.00 0.69 13.29
CA GLY A 116 -2.00 0.72 14.35
C GLY A 116 -2.10 1.99 15.18
N ALA A 117 -1.72 1.92 16.46
CA ALA A 117 -1.69 3.08 17.36
C ALA A 117 -0.75 4.21 16.88
N ASN A 118 0.20 3.88 16.01
CA ASN A 118 1.12 4.83 15.38
C ASN A 118 0.53 5.58 14.18
N VAL A 119 -0.70 5.24 13.74
CA VAL A 119 -1.35 5.86 12.59
C VAL A 119 -2.26 7.01 13.05
N ARG A 120 -2.01 8.20 12.52
CA ARG A 120 -2.82 9.39 12.80
C ARG A 120 -4.00 9.48 11.84
N GLN A 121 -5.17 9.80 12.37
CA GLN A 121 -6.33 10.06 11.51
C GLN A 121 -6.13 11.37 10.76
N TYR A 122 -6.03 11.30 9.44
CA TYR A 122 -5.83 12.46 8.56
C TYR A 122 -6.24 12.10 7.13
N ASP A 123 -6.92 13.01 6.42
CA ASP A 123 -7.01 12.91 4.97
C ASP A 123 -5.63 13.05 4.33
N ALA A 124 -5.37 12.33 3.24
CA ALA A 124 -4.06 12.32 2.61
C ALA A 124 -3.60 13.71 2.13
N VAL A 125 -4.48 14.49 1.50
CA VAL A 125 -4.14 15.82 0.97
C VAL A 125 -3.96 16.80 2.13
N ASP A 126 -4.87 16.76 3.11
CA ASP A 126 -4.78 17.63 4.28
C ASP A 126 -3.49 17.35 5.07
N ALA A 127 -3.08 16.09 5.19
CA ALA A 127 -1.85 15.69 5.89
C ALA A 127 -0.61 16.26 5.21
N VAL A 128 -0.54 16.16 3.89
CA VAL A 128 0.56 16.72 3.11
C VAL A 128 0.60 18.25 3.23
N CYS A 129 -0.55 18.92 3.17
CA CYS A 129 -0.63 20.38 3.32
C CYS A 129 -0.19 20.85 4.73
N ALA A 130 -0.63 20.14 5.78
CA ALA A 130 -0.35 20.51 7.16
C ALA A 130 1.09 20.18 7.58
N LEU A 131 1.57 18.99 7.23
CA LEU A 131 2.88 18.47 7.67
C LEU A 131 4.02 18.82 6.70
N LYS A 132 3.70 19.25 5.47
CA LYS A 132 4.65 19.68 4.43
C LYS A 132 5.84 18.73 4.24
N PRO A 133 5.60 17.42 4.08
CA PRO A 133 6.68 16.46 3.88
C PRO A 133 7.42 16.72 2.56
N LYS A 134 8.70 16.41 2.52
CA LYS A 134 9.47 16.40 1.27
C LYS A 134 9.26 15.10 0.50
N VAL A 135 9.08 13.98 1.20
CA VAL A 135 8.83 12.67 0.60
C VAL A 135 7.50 12.11 1.11
N VAL A 136 6.64 11.67 0.19
CA VAL A 136 5.39 10.99 0.52
C VAL A 136 5.45 9.56 -0.02
N VAL A 137 5.20 8.59 0.86
CA VAL A 137 5.09 7.16 0.53
C VAL A 137 3.62 6.75 0.61
N ALA A 138 3.16 5.99 -0.38
CA ALA A 138 1.80 5.47 -0.41
C ALA A 138 1.82 4.01 -0.88
N SER A 139 1.44 3.09 0.01
CA SER A 139 1.38 1.67 -0.28
C SER A 139 -0.06 1.24 -0.49
N TRP A 140 -0.39 0.76 -1.70
CA TRP A 140 -1.71 0.25 -2.06
C TRP A 140 -2.88 1.25 -1.96
N VAL A 141 -2.58 2.55 -1.98
CA VAL A 141 -3.64 3.57 -2.03
C VAL A 141 -4.34 3.57 -3.38
N THR A 142 -5.65 3.79 -3.36
CA THR A 142 -6.46 3.96 -4.56
C THR A 142 -6.67 5.44 -4.85
N HIS A 143 -6.78 5.79 -6.13
CA HIS A 143 -7.10 7.15 -6.54
C HIS A 143 -8.56 7.46 -6.19
N LYS A 144 -8.85 8.75 -5.99
CA LYS A 144 -10.21 9.27 -5.83
C LYS A 144 -11.07 8.88 -7.03
N TYR A 145 -12.25 8.33 -6.78
CA TYR A 145 -13.24 8.05 -7.81
C TYR A 145 -13.69 9.33 -8.51
N ASP A 146 -13.73 9.31 -9.84
CA ASP A 146 -14.18 10.41 -10.70
C ASP A 146 -15.40 9.96 -11.52
N PRO A 147 -16.59 10.54 -11.30
CA PRO A 147 -17.78 10.24 -12.09
C PRO A 147 -17.61 10.44 -13.60
N ALA A 148 -16.74 11.36 -14.03
CA ALA A 148 -16.46 11.62 -15.44
C ALA A 148 -15.58 10.53 -16.09
N ARG A 149 -14.97 9.66 -15.26
CA ARG A 149 -14.09 8.55 -15.66
C ARG A 149 -14.49 7.27 -14.92
N HIS A 150 -15.79 6.97 -14.89
CA HIS A 150 -16.36 5.87 -14.12
C HIS A 150 -15.63 4.52 -14.35
N GLU A 151 -15.24 4.25 -15.60
CA GLU A 151 -14.53 3.04 -16.02
C GLU A 151 -13.12 2.90 -15.42
N ALA A 152 -12.51 4.01 -14.98
CA ALA A 152 -11.23 4.00 -14.27
C ALA A 152 -11.36 3.47 -12.83
N GLY A 153 -12.59 3.43 -12.29
CA GLY A 153 -12.87 3.01 -10.92
C GLY A 153 -12.34 4.03 -9.90
N GLY A 154 -11.72 3.53 -8.84
CA GLY A 154 -11.24 4.34 -7.73
C GLY A 154 -12.07 4.15 -6.46
N ASN A 155 -11.79 4.97 -5.46
CA ASN A 155 -12.49 4.95 -4.18
C ASN A 155 -13.12 6.32 -3.91
N GLU A 156 -14.36 6.34 -3.40
CA GLU A 156 -15.07 7.58 -3.07
C GLU A 156 -14.31 8.45 -2.07
N HIS A 157 -13.47 7.87 -1.22
CA HIS A 157 -12.56 8.56 -0.30
C HIS A 157 -11.09 8.29 -0.65
N GLY A 158 -10.82 7.95 -1.91
CA GLY A 158 -9.48 7.74 -2.43
C GLY A 158 -8.67 9.04 -2.52
N VAL A 159 -7.39 8.89 -2.81
CA VAL A 159 -6.42 9.98 -2.80
C VAL A 159 -6.48 10.77 -4.11
N VAL A 160 -6.45 12.10 -4.02
CA VAL A 160 -6.19 12.98 -5.18
C VAL A 160 -4.68 13.07 -5.39
N GLU A 161 -4.10 12.05 -6.03
CA GLU A 161 -2.65 11.85 -6.09
C GLU A 161 -1.90 12.98 -6.83
N GLU A 162 -2.55 13.67 -7.78
CA GLU A 162 -2.00 14.87 -8.42
C GLU A 162 -1.71 15.99 -7.42
N GLU A 163 -2.55 16.16 -6.38
CA GLU A 163 -2.30 17.14 -5.33
C GLU A 163 -1.13 16.73 -4.45
N ILE A 164 -0.99 15.43 -4.18
CA ILE A 164 0.16 14.92 -3.43
C ILE A 164 1.47 15.24 -4.16
N ILE A 165 1.53 14.94 -5.46
CA ILE A 165 2.70 15.19 -6.31
C ILE A 165 3.04 16.69 -6.37
N ARG A 166 2.04 17.58 -6.42
CA ARG A 166 2.26 19.04 -6.41
C ARG A 166 2.84 19.57 -5.09
N ASN A 167 2.57 18.89 -3.98
CA ASN A 167 2.87 19.39 -2.64
C ASN A 167 4.02 18.65 -1.94
N CYS A 168 4.76 17.80 -2.64
CA CYS A 168 5.99 17.18 -2.15
C CYS A 168 7.09 17.14 -3.22
N GLU A 169 8.34 16.90 -2.82
CA GLU A 169 9.46 16.80 -3.77
C GLU A 169 9.57 15.39 -4.39
N THR A 170 9.04 14.38 -3.71
CA THR A 170 9.10 12.98 -4.15
C THR A 170 7.86 12.25 -3.68
N TYR A 171 7.09 11.71 -4.61
CA TYR A 171 5.95 10.85 -4.32
C TYR A 171 6.25 9.41 -4.74
N VAL A 172 6.06 8.45 -3.84
CA VAL A 172 6.31 7.03 -4.08
C VAL A 172 5.01 6.27 -3.95
N VAL A 173 4.62 5.55 -5.00
CA VAL A 173 3.50 4.61 -4.98
C VAL A 173 4.02 3.19 -5.06
N ILE A 174 3.60 2.36 -4.13
CA ILE A 174 3.89 0.93 -4.09
C ILE A 174 2.59 0.18 -4.33
N GLY A 175 2.56 -0.74 -5.30
CA GLY A 175 1.32 -1.46 -5.59
C GLY A 175 1.47 -2.53 -6.66
N ASN A 176 0.34 -3.08 -7.07
CA ASN A 176 0.26 -4.08 -8.13
C ASN A 176 -0.14 -3.47 -9.49
N THR A 177 0.51 -3.89 -10.58
CA THR A 177 0.35 -3.33 -11.93
C THR A 177 -1.10 -3.39 -12.40
N HIS A 178 -1.78 -4.54 -12.26
CA HIS A 178 -3.16 -4.66 -12.68
C HIS A 178 -4.11 -3.85 -11.79
N VAL A 179 -3.93 -3.90 -10.46
CA VAL A 179 -4.81 -3.21 -9.50
C VAL A 179 -4.81 -1.69 -9.72
N HIS A 180 -3.63 -1.11 -9.97
CA HIS A 180 -3.48 0.34 -10.06
C HIS A 180 -3.39 0.87 -11.50
N ARG A 181 -3.68 0.05 -12.51
CA ARG A 181 -3.53 0.39 -13.95
C ARG A 181 -4.26 1.66 -14.41
N ALA A 182 -5.33 2.05 -13.71
CA ALA A 182 -6.23 3.12 -14.14
C ALA A 182 -5.95 4.50 -13.49
N LYS A 183 -4.92 4.61 -12.64
CA LYS A 183 -4.55 5.89 -12.02
C LYS A 183 -4.26 6.96 -13.08
N SER A 184 -4.77 8.18 -12.89
CA SER A 184 -4.51 9.33 -13.77
C SER A 184 -3.05 9.77 -13.77
N ILE A 185 -2.37 9.66 -12.63
CA ILE A 185 -0.98 10.08 -12.46
C ILE A 185 0.02 9.31 -13.33
N TRP A 186 -0.38 8.22 -13.98
CA TRP A 186 0.46 7.53 -14.96
C TRP A 186 0.81 8.40 -16.18
N SER A 187 0.00 9.42 -16.47
CA SER A 187 0.29 10.41 -17.50
C SER A 187 1.40 11.39 -17.14
N LEU A 188 1.76 11.49 -15.85
CA LEU A 188 2.81 12.38 -15.36
C LEU A 188 4.19 11.71 -15.45
N PRO A 189 5.29 12.47 -15.64
CA PRO A 189 6.64 11.91 -15.68
C PRO A 189 6.99 11.16 -14.38
N HIS A 190 7.41 9.90 -14.51
CA HIS A 190 7.75 9.03 -13.39
C HIS A 190 8.79 7.98 -13.76
N THR A 191 9.42 7.43 -12.73
CA THR A 191 10.18 6.18 -12.82
C THR A 191 9.30 5.03 -12.35
N LEU A 192 9.33 3.91 -13.06
CA LEU A 192 8.65 2.68 -12.69
C LEU A 192 9.67 1.57 -12.51
N LEU A 193 9.63 0.91 -11.36
CA LEU A 193 10.46 -0.23 -10.99
C LEU A 193 9.57 -1.44 -10.71
N HIS A 194 10.08 -2.63 -10.99
CA HIS A 194 9.42 -3.90 -10.64
C HIS A 194 10.39 -4.82 -9.89
N PRO A 195 10.74 -4.49 -8.63
CA PRO A 195 11.72 -5.25 -7.87
C PRO A 195 11.22 -6.66 -7.57
N SER A 196 12.11 -7.66 -7.61
CA SER A 196 11.78 -9.04 -7.24
C SER A 196 11.51 -9.22 -5.74
N TRP A 197 11.98 -8.27 -4.92
CA TRP A 197 11.83 -8.29 -3.46
C TRP A 197 10.53 -7.63 -2.95
N LEU A 198 9.60 -7.29 -3.84
CA LEU A 198 8.33 -6.67 -3.50
C LEU A 198 7.17 -7.67 -3.62
N TYR A 199 6.38 -7.78 -2.55
CA TYR A 199 5.29 -8.75 -2.45
C TYR A 199 3.99 -8.14 -1.95
N SER A 200 2.89 -8.77 -2.31
CA SER A 200 1.54 -8.34 -1.97
C SER A 200 0.58 -9.53 -1.91
N ARG A 201 -0.69 -9.26 -1.63
CA ARG A 201 -1.79 -10.22 -1.73
C ARG A 201 -2.35 -10.40 -3.16
N ALA A 202 -1.80 -9.74 -4.17
CA ALA A 202 -2.36 -9.76 -5.52
C ALA A 202 -2.34 -11.17 -6.12
N HIS A 203 -3.51 -11.64 -6.55
CA HIS A 203 -3.71 -12.93 -7.21
C HIS A 203 -4.28 -12.72 -8.62
N ASN A 204 -3.51 -12.01 -9.45
CA ASN A 204 -3.92 -11.64 -10.81
C ASN A 204 -2.80 -11.82 -11.86
N GLY A 205 -1.66 -12.40 -11.48
CA GLY A 205 -0.53 -12.68 -12.36
C GLY A 205 0.32 -11.47 -12.76
N SER A 206 -0.06 -10.25 -12.38
CA SER A 206 0.72 -9.05 -12.70
C SER A 206 1.77 -8.73 -11.63
N ARG A 207 2.82 -8.02 -12.01
CA ARG A 207 3.95 -7.69 -11.15
C ARG A 207 3.58 -6.59 -10.15
N GLU A 208 4.20 -6.66 -8.97
CA GLU A 208 4.29 -5.50 -8.08
C GLU A 208 5.21 -4.44 -8.67
N PHE A 209 5.01 -3.19 -8.28
CA PHE A 209 5.78 -2.05 -8.72
C PHE A 209 6.08 -1.07 -7.60
N ILE A 210 7.13 -0.28 -7.83
CA ILE A 210 7.37 0.99 -7.16
C ILE A 210 7.43 2.06 -8.25
N ALA A 211 6.58 3.07 -8.14
CA ALA A 211 6.56 4.20 -9.05
C ALA A 211 6.92 5.47 -8.29
N VAL A 212 7.75 6.32 -8.87
CA VAL A 212 8.29 7.51 -8.22
C VAL A 212 8.09 8.73 -9.13
N TRP A 213 7.45 9.76 -8.59
CA TRP A 213 7.28 11.07 -9.21
C TRP A 213 8.10 12.12 -8.47
N GLY A 214 8.47 13.19 -9.19
CA GLY A 214 9.14 14.35 -8.61
C GLY A 214 10.66 14.38 -8.81
N LYS A 215 11.31 15.28 -8.09
CA LYS A 215 12.70 15.73 -8.32
C LYS A 215 13.75 14.63 -8.19
N TYR A 216 13.50 13.64 -7.34
CA TYR A 216 14.44 12.58 -7.01
C TYR A 216 13.94 11.20 -7.44
N ALA A 217 13.14 11.15 -8.51
CA ALA A 217 12.82 9.88 -9.16
C ALA A 217 14.14 9.22 -9.61
N PRO A 218 14.44 7.98 -9.16
CA PRO A 218 15.66 7.30 -9.55
C PRO A 218 15.70 7.19 -11.08
N TRP A 219 16.84 7.51 -11.69
CA TRP A 219 16.98 7.41 -13.14
C TRP A 219 16.76 5.96 -13.57
N ARG A 220 16.09 5.76 -14.72
CA ARG A 220 16.08 4.44 -15.39
C ARG A 220 17.53 4.09 -15.69
N ALA A 221 18.07 3.04 -15.06
CA ALA A 221 19.15 2.31 -15.71
C ALA A 221 18.56 1.79 -17.03
N ALA A 222 19.14 2.23 -18.14
CA ALA A 222 18.80 1.78 -19.48
C ALA A 222 18.99 0.27 -19.62
#